data_AF-A0A497DM66-F1
#
_entry.id   AF-A0A497DM66-F1
#
_cell.length_a   1.000
_cell.length_b   1.000
_cell.length_c   1.000
_cell.angle_alpha   90.00
_cell.angle_beta   90.00
_cell.angle_gamma   90.00
#
_symmetry.space_group_name_H-M   'P 1'
#
loop_
_entity.id
_entity.type
_entity.pdbx_description
1 polymer ?
#
loop_
_entity_poly.entity_id
_entity_poly.type
_entity_poly.pdbx_seq_one_letter_code
_entity_poly.pdbx_strand_id
1 'polypeptide(L)'
;MPIRSISRMNRAVLMGINSPSLDGRSLPFHGILSSETMRLNKWTIAILFAALCSGCIEPFEPLIEEESEVMVIDGKLSDTPGIQTITITRSSPYNNPRFQPVSGCVVRVEDGLGSGVTFPETGDGIYENTLEPGFMAAGKAYKLQVFTPDDETYESDYDSLLSCASIDDLSYEVEVQGTSNPDINYYGVRFYADVSGSMEESRNYMWTFEETWEYVSTYPIQYIWDGVILHDYTPRLHGFGICYLTSLLENFEVGSSMQLEQNEFRHQPLYFVSNQSPRLQEKYSLLVSQHSLSYNAYLYWEKMRAQAGDTGGLFETQPSSSRGNIYNINDPDEKVLGYFYVSQVQENRIMVAEDFDFPITGFDCPLDTAFNQEDFTLDYPIMYSISSFGRGSPYAYSYKECHDCTYRGGVTTKPEYWDD
;
A
#
# COMPACT_ATOMS: atom_id res chain seq x y z
N MET A 1 -42.00 21.40 -26.38
CA MET A 1 -43.38 21.19 -26.89
C MET A 1 -43.32 21.27 -28.42
N PRO A 2 -44.01 20.42 -29.22
CA PRO A 2 -45.06 19.41 -28.90
C PRO A 2 -44.61 17.94 -29.14
N ILE A 3 -44.89 16.95 -28.27
CA ILE A 3 -45.99 15.96 -28.18
C ILE A 3 -46.37 15.15 -29.45
N ARG A 4 -46.01 13.84 -29.52
CA ARG A 4 -46.88 12.62 -29.50
C ARG A 4 -46.26 11.38 -30.20
N SER A 5 -46.07 10.29 -29.45
CA SER A 5 -46.36 8.89 -29.85
C SER A 5 -46.53 8.05 -28.55
N ILE A 6 -47.71 7.54 -28.21
CA ILE A 6 -48.40 6.29 -28.58
C ILE A 6 -47.77 5.00 -28.02
N SER A 7 -48.42 4.50 -26.94
CA SER A 7 -48.77 3.13 -26.54
C SER A 7 -47.72 1.99 -26.55
N ARG A 8 -47.59 1.29 -25.41
CA ARG A 8 -48.38 0.09 -25.07
C ARG A 8 -48.05 -0.42 -23.67
N MET A 9 -49.09 -0.56 -22.84
CA MET A 9 -49.09 -1.33 -21.60
C MET A 9 -49.18 -2.82 -21.95
N ASN A 10 -48.41 -3.66 -21.25
CA ASN A 10 -48.71 -5.09 -21.12
C ASN A 10 -48.91 -5.41 -19.64
N ARG A 11 -50.10 -5.94 -19.34
CA ARG A 11 -50.53 -6.52 -18.06
C ARG A 11 -49.80 -7.84 -17.83
N ALA A 12 -49.30 -8.05 -16.62
CA ALA A 12 -49.10 -9.38 -16.07
C ALA A 12 -50.08 -9.61 -14.92
N VAL A 13 -50.75 -10.75 -15.01
CA VAL A 13 -51.83 -11.28 -14.17
C VAL A 13 -51.26 -11.72 -12.82
N LEU A 14 -51.92 -11.35 -11.71
CA LEU A 14 -51.76 -12.04 -10.43
C LEU A 14 -53.15 -12.45 -9.93
N MET A 15 -53.33 -13.77 -9.87
CA MET A 15 -54.53 -14.45 -9.40
C MET A 15 -54.72 -14.21 -7.91
N GLY A 16 -55.96 -13.88 -7.53
CA GLY A 16 -56.39 -13.84 -6.14
C GLY A 16 -56.67 -15.23 -5.59
N ILE A 17 -56.50 -15.37 -4.27
CA ILE A 17 -57.22 -16.35 -3.47
C ILE A 17 -57.77 -15.61 -2.24
N ASN A 18 -59.08 -15.75 -2.08
CA ASN A 18 -59.91 -15.15 -1.04
C ASN A 18 -59.73 -15.83 0.32
N SER A 19 -59.91 -14.99 1.33
CA SER A 19 -60.26 -15.20 2.74
C SER A 19 -61.07 -16.45 3.13
N PRO A 20 -61.11 -16.72 4.44
CA PRO A 20 -62.40 -16.91 5.10
C PRO A 20 -62.67 -15.86 6.20
N SER A 21 -63.93 -15.46 6.20
CA SER A 21 -64.67 -14.58 7.09
C SER A 21 -64.69 -15.03 8.56
N LEU A 22 -64.63 -14.06 9.48
CA LEU A 22 -65.28 -14.15 10.79
C LEU A 22 -66.14 -12.90 10.99
N ASP A 23 -67.45 -13.16 11.05
CA ASP A 23 -68.51 -12.26 11.46
C ASP A 23 -68.30 -11.73 12.89
N GLY A 24 -68.80 -10.52 13.15
CA GLY A 24 -69.25 -10.21 14.51
C GLY A 24 -69.24 -8.74 14.92
N ARG A 25 -70.37 -8.07 14.66
CA ARG A 25 -70.97 -6.99 15.48
C ARG A 25 -70.30 -5.61 15.46
N SER A 26 -70.96 -4.73 14.73
CA SER A 26 -71.03 -3.30 15.01
C SER A 26 -71.82 -3.04 16.31
N LEU A 27 -71.22 -2.26 17.21
CA LEU A 27 -71.95 -1.43 18.19
C LEU A 27 -71.32 -0.03 18.19
N PRO A 28 -72.14 1.03 18.24
CA PRO A 28 -71.66 2.40 18.15
C PRO A 28 -71.26 2.89 19.55
N PHE A 29 -70.10 3.54 19.66
CA PHE A 29 -69.83 4.40 20.81
C PHE A 29 -69.41 5.77 20.32
N HIS A 30 -70.39 6.68 20.35
CA HIS A 30 -70.16 8.08 20.65
C HIS A 30 -69.43 8.15 22.01
N GLY A 31 -68.17 8.53 21.97
CA GLY A 31 -67.36 8.84 23.14
C GLY A 31 -66.67 10.17 22.89
N ILE A 32 -67.20 11.20 23.52
CA ILE A 32 -66.71 12.58 23.56
C ILE A 32 -65.20 12.58 23.87
N LEU A 33 -64.40 13.23 23.03
CA LEU A 33 -63.01 13.58 23.35
C LEU A 33 -63.04 14.60 24.50
N SER A 34 -63.07 14.12 25.74
CA SER A 34 -62.70 14.93 26.89
C SER A 34 -61.18 15.06 26.90
N SER A 35 -60.70 16.30 26.81
CA SER A 35 -59.31 16.66 27.03
C SER A 35 -58.93 16.40 28.50
N GLU A 36 -58.66 15.16 28.86
CA GLU A 36 -57.85 14.86 30.03
C GLU A 36 -56.41 14.73 29.54
N THR A 37 -55.67 15.81 29.76
CA THR A 37 -54.22 15.86 29.66
C THR A 37 -53.64 14.70 30.48
N MET A 38 -53.25 13.59 29.84
CA MET A 38 -52.29 12.68 30.45
C MET A 38 -51.04 13.52 30.68
N ARG A 39 -50.82 13.92 31.94
CA ARG A 39 -49.52 14.41 32.38
C ARG A 39 -48.58 13.23 32.26
N LEU A 40 -48.02 13.00 31.06
CA LEU A 40 -46.87 12.13 30.90
C LEU A 40 -45.84 12.67 31.88
N ASN A 41 -45.60 11.90 32.94
CA ASN A 41 -44.67 12.30 33.97
C ASN A 41 -43.31 12.47 33.27
N LYS A 42 -42.66 13.62 33.43
CA LYS A 42 -41.36 13.88 32.77
C LYS A 42 -40.36 12.76 33.06
N TRP A 43 -40.50 12.15 34.23
CA TRP A 43 -39.77 10.97 34.68
C TRP A 43 -40.06 9.72 33.85
N THR A 44 -41.31 9.43 33.46
CA THR A 44 -41.62 8.29 32.59
C THR A 44 -41.05 8.45 31.18
N ILE A 45 -41.03 9.67 30.63
CA ILE A 45 -40.36 9.94 29.35
C ILE A 45 -38.84 9.80 29.50
N ALA A 46 -38.27 10.34 30.57
CA ALA A 46 -36.84 10.24 30.85
C ALA A 46 -36.38 8.79 31.07
N ILE A 47 -37.19 7.96 31.74
CA ILE A 47 -36.90 6.53 31.94
C ILE A 47 -37.00 5.76 30.62
N LEU A 48 -38.01 6.04 29.79
CA LEU A 48 -38.13 5.41 28.48
C LEU A 48 -36.98 5.81 27.54
N PHE A 49 -36.55 7.08 27.61
CA PHE A 49 -35.41 7.59 26.85
C PHE A 49 -34.08 7.02 27.35
N ALA A 50 -33.91 6.86 28.67
CA ALA A 50 -32.73 6.20 29.25
C ALA A 50 -32.64 4.71 28.90
N ALA A 51 -33.77 4.00 28.81
CA ALA A 51 -33.83 2.60 28.41
C ALA A 51 -33.52 2.39 26.91
N LEU A 52 -33.78 3.40 26.06
CA LEU A 52 -33.38 3.38 24.65
C LEU A 52 -31.88 3.64 24.46
N CYS A 53 -31.19 4.18 25.46
CA CYS A 53 -29.75 4.43 25.44
C CYS A 53 -28.89 3.26 25.96
N SER A 54 -29.49 2.15 26.42
CA SER A 54 -28.74 0.99 26.95
C SER A 54 -28.48 -0.11 25.91
N GLY A 55 -28.60 0.19 24.62
CA GLY A 55 -28.22 -0.74 23.55
C GLY A 55 -26.71 -0.80 23.41
N CYS A 56 -26.05 -1.64 24.20
CA CYS A 56 -24.69 -2.09 23.86
C CYS A 56 -24.80 -2.98 22.63
N ILE A 57 -24.25 -2.53 21.51
CA ILE A 57 -23.99 -3.39 20.36
C ILE A 57 -22.87 -4.33 20.81
N GLU A 58 -23.19 -5.59 21.02
CA GLU A 58 -22.16 -6.61 21.23
C GLU A 58 -21.45 -6.81 19.89
N PRO A 59 -20.13 -6.54 19.80
CA PRO A 59 -19.39 -6.84 18.59
C PRO A 59 -19.49 -8.35 18.32
N PHE A 60 -20.02 -8.70 17.16
CA PHE A 60 -20.02 -10.08 16.68
C PHE A 60 -18.59 -10.43 16.29
N GLU A 61 -17.90 -11.19 17.13
CA GLU A 61 -16.63 -11.82 16.77
C GLU A 61 -16.96 -13.18 16.15
N PRO A 62 -16.91 -13.34 14.80
CA PRO A 62 -17.09 -14.64 14.20
C PRO A 62 -16.03 -15.60 14.77
N LEU A 63 -16.48 -16.76 15.26
CA LEU A 63 -15.59 -17.89 15.50
C LEU A 63 -15.14 -18.41 14.14
N ILE A 64 -14.04 -17.88 13.63
CA ILE A 64 -13.35 -18.41 12.46
C ILE A 64 -12.61 -19.66 12.94
N GLU A 65 -13.02 -20.84 12.48
CA GLU A 65 -12.17 -22.03 12.57
C GLU A 65 -10.97 -21.78 11.64
N GLU A 66 -9.90 -21.17 12.18
CA GLU A 66 -8.66 -20.97 11.43
C GLU A 66 -8.00 -22.34 11.21
N GLU A 67 -8.07 -22.83 9.97
CA GLU A 67 -7.24 -23.94 9.50
C GLU A 67 -5.76 -23.57 9.69
N SER A 68 -5.02 -24.52 10.29
CA SER A 68 -3.57 -24.80 10.18
C SER A 68 -2.63 -23.67 9.72
N GLU A 69 -1.54 -23.44 10.43
CA GLU A 69 -0.40 -22.63 9.96
C GLU A 69 0.05 -23.05 8.54
N VAL A 70 -0.35 -22.28 7.53
CA VAL A 70 -0.20 -22.62 6.12
C VAL A 70 1.20 -22.28 5.65
N MET A 71 1.87 -23.18 4.92
CA MET A 71 3.17 -22.89 4.31
C MET A 71 3.04 -21.77 3.27
N VAL A 72 3.93 -20.78 3.33
CA VAL A 72 4.03 -19.65 2.40
C VAL A 72 5.44 -19.57 1.85
N ILE A 73 5.60 -19.72 0.53
CA ILE A 73 6.89 -19.69 -0.15
C ILE A 73 6.84 -18.64 -1.25
N ASP A 74 7.61 -17.56 -1.09
CA ASP A 74 7.69 -16.48 -2.07
C ASP A 74 9.10 -16.38 -2.65
N GLY A 75 9.18 -16.42 -3.98
CA GLY A 75 10.45 -16.35 -4.68
C GLY A 75 10.32 -15.55 -5.99
N LYS A 76 11.01 -14.42 -6.05
CA LYS A 76 11.17 -13.64 -7.27
C LYS A 76 12.64 -13.64 -7.63
N LEU A 77 12.96 -14.13 -8.82
CA LEU A 77 14.32 -13.99 -9.36
C LEU A 77 14.32 -13.13 -10.61
N SER A 78 15.33 -12.28 -10.76
CA SER A 78 15.52 -11.43 -11.94
C SER A 78 16.89 -11.63 -12.60
N ASP A 79 17.03 -11.12 -13.82
CA ASP A 79 18.32 -11.02 -14.50
C ASP A 79 19.18 -9.81 -14.05
N THR A 80 18.70 -9.07 -13.05
CA THR A 80 19.46 -7.96 -12.46
C THR A 80 20.59 -8.47 -11.55
N PRO A 81 21.80 -7.90 -11.64
CA PRO A 81 22.89 -8.22 -10.72
C PRO A 81 22.53 -7.85 -9.29
N GLY A 82 22.89 -8.71 -8.33
CA GLY A 82 22.66 -8.46 -6.91
C GLY A 82 22.24 -9.71 -6.15
N ILE A 83 21.87 -9.48 -4.90
CA ILE A 83 21.33 -10.53 -4.02
C ILE A 83 19.89 -10.82 -4.44
N GLN A 84 19.60 -12.09 -4.66
CA GLN A 84 18.28 -12.60 -4.95
C GLN A 84 17.76 -13.34 -3.72
N THR A 85 16.49 -13.15 -3.38
CA THR A 85 15.92 -13.60 -2.09
C THR A 85 14.71 -14.50 -2.30
N ILE A 86 14.64 -15.58 -1.52
CA ILE A 86 13.49 -16.47 -1.39
C ILE A 86 13.09 -16.47 0.09
N THR A 87 11.81 -16.26 0.37
CA THR A 87 11.28 -16.19 1.74
C THR A 87 10.35 -17.37 2.00
N ILE A 88 10.55 -18.05 3.12
CA ILE A 88 9.78 -19.21 3.52
C ILE A 88 9.23 -18.96 4.93
N THR A 89 7.91 -18.91 5.02
CA THR A 89 7.19 -18.59 6.25
C THR A 89 5.95 -19.45 6.43
N ARG A 90 5.32 -19.36 7.60
CA ARG A 90 3.96 -19.85 7.84
C ARG A 90 3.00 -18.68 8.02
N SER A 91 1.76 -18.85 7.57
CA SER A 91 0.70 -17.88 7.80
C SER A 91 0.50 -17.65 9.30
N SER A 92 0.13 -16.43 9.69
CA SER A 92 -0.23 -16.11 11.08
C SER A 92 -1.72 -15.81 11.21
N PRO A 93 -2.30 -16.02 12.41
CA PRO A 93 -3.67 -15.64 12.70
C PRO A 93 -3.93 -14.17 12.38
N TYR A 94 -5.10 -13.86 11.82
CA TYR A 94 -5.43 -12.49 11.43
C TYR A 94 -5.45 -11.54 12.64
N ASN A 95 -5.87 -12.04 13.80
CA ASN A 95 -5.94 -11.27 15.04
C ASN A 95 -4.58 -11.03 15.71
N ASN A 96 -3.54 -11.73 15.28
CA ASN A 96 -2.19 -11.62 15.83
C ASN A 96 -1.16 -11.86 14.71
N PRO A 97 -1.07 -10.94 13.74
CA PRO A 97 -0.16 -11.07 12.62
C PRO A 97 1.26 -11.06 13.15
N ARG A 98 2.00 -12.11 12.85
CA ARG A 98 3.40 -12.27 13.24
C ARG A 98 4.18 -12.92 12.10
N PHE A 99 5.42 -12.52 11.94
CA PHE A 99 6.34 -13.19 11.03
C PHE A 99 6.70 -14.56 11.61
N GLN A 100 6.37 -15.64 10.90
CA GLN A 100 6.64 -17.03 11.33
C GLN A 100 7.60 -17.67 10.33
N PRO A 101 8.92 -17.52 10.51
CA PRO A 101 9.89 -18.07 9.56
C PRO A 101 9.96 -19.60 9.61
N VAL A 102 10.26 -20.22 8.47
CA VAL A 102 10.61 -21.64 8.39
C VAL A 102 12.09 -21.75 8.05
N SER A 103 12.89 -22.11 9.06
CA SER A 103 14.35 -22.19 8.98
C SER A 103 14.85 -23.61 8.69
N GLY A 104 16.11 -23.72 8.28
CA GLY A 104 16.81 -24.98 8.05
C GLY A 104 16.45 -25.69 6.73
N CYS A 105 15.70 -25.04 5.84
CA CYS A 105 15.39 -25.60 4.53
C CYS A 105 16.62 -25.64 3.61
N VAL A 106 16.67 -26.63 2.72
CA VAL A 106 17.57 -26.63 1.56
C VAL A 106 16.78 -26.08 0.38
N VAL A 107 17.12 -24.86 -0.05
CA VAL A 107 16.44 -24.16 -1.15
C VAL A 107 17.28 -24.23 -2.41
N ARG A 108 16.72 -24.71 -3.51
CA ARG A 108 17.40 -24.88 -4.79
C ARG A 108 16.52 -24.38 -5.93
N VAL A 109 17.13 -23.65 -6.87
CA VAL A 109 16.48 -23.26 -8.13
C VAL A 109 17.19 -23.95 -9.27
N GLU A 110 16.43 -24.61 -10.13
CA GLU A 110 16.93 -25.41 -11.25
C GLU A 110 16.42 -24.84 -12.57
N ASP A 111 17.29 -24.77 -13.58
CA ASP A 111 16.92 -24.43 -14.96
C ASP A 111 16.32 -25.64 -15.71
N GLY A 112 15.73 -25.40 -16.88
CA GLY A 112 15.17 -26.46 -17.72
C GLY A 112 16.16 -27.51 -18.25
N LEU A 113 17.47 -27.35 -18.01
CA LEU A 113 18.53 -28.28 -18.40
C LEU A 113 19.07 -29.10 -17.22
N GLY A 114 18.55 -28.88 -16.00
CA GLY A 114 18.95 -29.58 -14.78
C GLY A 114 20.10 -28.92 -14.01
N SER A 115 20.62 -27.79 -14.49
CA SER A 115 21.61 -27.01 -13.75
C SER A 115 20.90 -26.22 -12.65
N GLY A 116 21.36 -26.33 -11.41
CA GLY A 116 20.72 -25.65 -10.29
C GLY A 116 21.69 -24.99 -9.33
N VAL A 117 21.19 -23.97 -8.65
CA VAL A 117 21.90 -23.16 -7.65
C VAL A 117 21.16 -23.27 -6.32
N THR A 118 21.92 -23.27 -5.22
CA THR A 118 21.36 -23.34 -3.85
C THR A 118 21.32 -21.95 -3.24
N PHE A 119 20.26 -21.65 -2.49
CA PHE A 119 20.11 -20.41 -1.74
C PHE A 119 20.37 -20.71 -0.27
N PRO A 120 21.54 -20.36 0.29
CA PRO A 120 21.81 -20.50 1.71
C PRO A 120 20.91 -19.59 2.56
N GLU A 121 20.57 -20.07 3.76
CA GLU A 121 19.85 -19.26 4.75
C GLU A 121 20.78 -18.17 5.32
N THR A 122 20.34 -16.91 5.24
CA THR A 122 21.09 -15.73 5.75
C THR A 122 20.39 -15.07 6.95
N GLY A 123 19.11 -15.33 7.12
CA GLY A 123 18.31 -14.97 8.29
C GLY A 123 17.14 -15.95 8.43
N ASP A 124 16.45 -15.93 9.57
CA ASP A 124 15.37 -16.89 9.84
C ASP A 124 14.31 -16.83 8.72
N GLY A 125 14.16 -17.92 7.96
CA GLY A 125 13.21 -18.02 6.84
C GLY A 125 13.58 -17.20 5.60
N ILE A 126 14.80 -16.64 5.54
CA ILE A 126 15.32 -15.83 4.44
C ILE A 126 16.50 -16.55 3.79
N TYR A 127 16.38 -16.83 2.49
CA TYR A 127 17.34 -17.59 1.70
C TYR A 127 17.86 -16.72 0.55
N GLU A 128 19.16 -16.46 0.52
CA GLU A 128 19.75 -15.46 -0.38
C GLU A 128 20.91 -16.02 -1.20
N ASN A 129 21.02 -15.60 -2.46
CA ASN A 129 22.18 -15.91 -3.30
C ASN A 129 22.47 -14.80 -4.32
N THR A 130 23.75 -14.59 -4.62
CA THR A 130 24.19 -13.77 -5.76
C THR A 130 24.45 -14.70 -6.95
N LEU A 131 23.61 -14.59 -7.97
CA LEU A 131 23.66 -15.51 -9.12
C LEU A 131 24.81 -15.16 -10.07
N GLU A 132 25.45 -16.20 -10.62
CA GLU A 132 26.48 -16.03 -11.65
C GLU A 132 25.90 -15.38 -12.91
N PRO A 133 26.64 -14.47 -13.58
CA PRO A 133 26.18 -13.83 -14.81
C PRO A 133 25.75 -14.86 -15.87
N GLY A 134 24.55 -14.69 -16.42
CA GLY A 134 23.99 -15.58 -17.44
C GLY A 134 23.30 -16.85 -16.91
N PHE A 135 23.27 -17.08 -15.59
CA PHE A 135 22.36 -18.08 -15.02
C PHE A 135 20.92 -17.73 -15.37
N MET A 136 20.52 -16.47 -15.11
CA MET A 136 19.25 -15.86 -15.51
C MET A 136 19.34 -15.37 -16.95
N ALA A 137 18.56 -15.96 -17.88
CA ALA A 137 18.58 -15.57 -19.29
C ALA A 137 17.22 -15.76 -19.97
N ALA A 138 16.88 -14.87 -20.89
CA ALA A 138 15.64 -14.93 -21.64
C ALA A 138 15.53 -16.23 -22.46
N GLY A 139 14.34 -16.82 -22.48
CA GLY A 139 14.03 -18.09 -23.12
C GLY A 139 14.36 -19.33 -22.28
N LYS A 140 14.95 -19.17 -21.09
CA LYS A 140 15.11 -20.28 -20.13
C LYS A 140 13.89 -20.36 -19.20
N ALA A 141 13.64 -21.56 -18.70
CA ALA A 141 12.65 -21.82 -17.68
C ALA A 141 13.32 -22.29 -16.39
N TYR A 142 12.75 -21.93 -15.24
CA TYR A 142 13.27 -22.21 -13.91
C TYR A 142 12.18 -22.75 -13.02
N LYS A 143 12.55 -23.57 -12.05
CA LYS A 143 11.67 -24.01 -10.97
C LYS A 143 12.36 -23.92 -9.63
N LEU A 144 11.56 -23.74 -8.59
CA LEU A 144 11.99 -23.74 -7.20
C LEU A 144 11.76 -25.13 -6.58
N GLN A 145 12.72 -25.57 -5.77
CA GLN A 145 12.62 -26.75 -4.92
C GLN A 145 13.05 -26.39 -3.50
N VAL A 146 12.23 -26.79 -2.53
CA VAL A 146 12.48 -26.57 -1.10
C VAL A 146 12.38 -27.90 -0.39
N PHE A 147 13.45 -28.30 0.28
CA PHE A 147 13.46 -29.47 1.17
C PHE A 147 13.50 -28.99 2.60
N THR A 148 12.49 -29.35 3.37
CA THR A 148 12.34 -28.91 4.76
C THR A 148 13.06 -29.87 5.73
N PRO A 149 13.36 -29.43 6.97
CA PRO A 149 13.95 -30.31 7.99
C PRO A 149 13.06 -31.49 8.42
N ASP A 150 11.76 -31.40 8.17
CA ASP A 150 10.73 -32.40 8.45
C ASP A 150 10.47 -33.35 7.26
N ASP A 151 11.42 -33.44 6.32
CA ASP A 151 11.40 -34.34 5.16
C ASP A 151 10.25 -34.09 4.16
N GLU A 152 9.61 -32.92 4.22
CA GLU A 152 8.66 -32.46 3.20
C GLU A 152 9.38 -31.75 2.05
N THR A 153 8.89 -31.96 0.82
CA THR A 153 9.43 -31.37 -0.39
C THR A 153 8.38 -30.53 -1.08
N TYR A 154 8.70 -29.27 -1.32
CA TYR A 154 7.85 -28.34 -2.07
C TYR A 154 8.51 -28.03 -3.41
N GLU A 155 7.71 -27.97 -4.47
CA GLU A 155 8.17 -27.65 -5.83
C GLU A 155 7.23 -26.65 -6.48
N SER A 156 7.80 -25.72 -7.25
CA SER A 156 7.03 -24.84 -8.12
C SER A 156 6.85 -25.47 -9.50
N ASP A 157 5.80 -25.06 -10.21
CA ASP A 157 5.79 -25.17 -11.67
C ASP A 157 6.99 -24.43 -12.26
N TYR A 158 7.39 -24.84 -13.48
CA TYR A 158 8.38 -24.09 -14.25
C TYR A 158 7.80 -22.73 -14.67
N ASP A 159 8.57 -21.67 -14.44
CA ASP A 159 8.31 -20.34 -14.97
C ASP A 159 9.37 -19.93 -15.99
N SER A 160 8.96 -19.26 -17.07
CA SER A 160 9.84 -18.92 -18.19
C SER A 160 10.23 -17.45 -18.14
N LEU A 161 11.54 -17.18 -18.19
CA LEU A 161 12.07 -15.83 -18.25
C LEU A 161 11.88 -15.28 -19.67
N LEU A 162 10.93 -14.36 -19.82
CA LEU A 162 10.62 -13.73 -21.10
C LEU A 162 11.43 -12.45 -21.29
N SER A 163 11.74 -12.10 -22.54
CA SER A 163 12.38 -10.82 -22.83
C SER A 163 11.45 -9.66 -22.45
N CYS A 164 11.98 -8.63 -21.80
CA CYS A 164 11.24 -7.44 -21.38
C CYS A 164 11.55 -6.29 -22.33
N ALA A 165 10.52 -5.75 -22.97
CA ALA A 165 10.64 -4.54 -23.79
C ALA A 165 11.10 -3.36 -22.91
N SER A 166 11.82 -2.40 -23.50
CA SER A 166 12.17 -1.15 -22.82
C SER A 166 10.95 -0.25 -22.64
N ILE A 167 11.00 0.61 -21.63
CA ILE A 167 10.07 1.74 -21.50
C ILE A 167 10.50 2.80 -22.53
N ASP A 168 9.61 3.13 -23.47
CA ASP A 168 9.87 4.12 -24.52
C ASP A 168 9.87 5.55 -23.98
N ASP A 169 8.85 5.85 -23.17
CA ASP A 169 8.65 7.13 -22.49
C ASP A 169 8.12 6.88 -21.08
N LEU A 170 8.66 7.62 -20.13
CA LEU A 170 8.16 7.73 -18.78
C LEU A 170 7.82 9.20 -18.56
N SER A 171 6.56 9.50 -18.31
CA SER A 171 6.06 10.88 -18.19
C SER A 171 5.18 11.02 -16.94
N TYR A 172 4.84 12.26 -16.60
CA TYR A 172 3.93 12.56 -15.51
C TYR A 172 3.00 13.71 -15.85
N GLU A 173 1.82 13.70 -15.22
CA GLU A 173 0.83 14.77 -15.32
C GLU A 173 0.31 15.17 -13.94
N VAL A 174 -0.03 16.44 -13.79
CA VAL A 174 -0.71 16.93 -12.58
C VAL A 174 -2.19 16.54 -12.67
N GLU A 175 -2.66 15.85 -11.64
CA GLU A 175 -4.01 15.29 -11.61
C GLU A 175 -4.74 15.55 -10.30
N VAL A 176 -6.06 15.37 -10.38
CA VAL A 176 -6.96 15.40 -9.24
C VAL A 176 -7.59 14.02 -9.09
N GLN A 177 -7.27 13.33 -8.01
CA GLN A 177 -7.84 12.04 -7.65
C GLN A 177 -8.96 12.21 -6.63
N GLY A 178 -10.15 11.71 -6.95
CA GLY A 178 -11.26 11.64 -6.00
C GLY A 178 -10.98 10.64 -4.88
N THR A 179 -11.53 10.89 -3.70
CA THR A 179 -11.43 9.97 -2.57
C THR A 179 -12.74 9.19 -2.37
N SER A 180 -12.76 8.29 -1.39
CA SER A 180 -14.01 7.63 -0.95
C SER A 180 -15.05 8.64 -0.44
N ASN A 181 -14.60 9.82 0.01
CA ASN A 181 -15.47 10.96 0.26
C ASN A 181 -15.60 11.81 -1.01
N PRO A 182 -16.79 11.90 -1.64
CA PRO A 182 -16.98 12.64 -2.88
C PRO A 182 -16.75 14.16 -2.74
N ASP A 183 -16.73 14.69 -1.51
CA ASP A 183 -16.46 16.09 -1.23
C ASP A 183 -14.94 16.40 -1.10
N ILE A 184 -14.09 15.36 -1.08
CA ILE A 184 -12.64 15.49 -0.90
C ILE A 184 -11.93 14.99 -2.15
N ASN A 185 -11.07 15.84 -2.70
CA ASN A 185 -10.19 15.53 -3.80
C ASN A 185 -8.74 15.75 -3.38
N TYR A 186 -7.85 14.87 -3.84
CA TYR A 186 -6.41 15.02 -3.68
C TYR A 186 -5.78 15.46 -4.99
N TYR A 187 -5.00 16.53 -4.93
CA TYR A 187 -4.12 16.93 -6.02
C TYR A 187 -2.86 16.07 -5.97
N GLY A 188 -2.16 15.93 -7.07
CA GLY A 188 -0.92 15.19 -7.09
C GLY A 188 -0.37 15.01 -8.48
N VAL A 189 0.60 14.11 -8.58
CA VAL A 189 1.28 13.77 -9.82
C VAL A 189 1.02 12.30 -10.14
N ARG A 190 0.48 12.02 -11.33
CA ARG A 190 0.35 10.66 -11.86
C ARG A 190 1.47 10.40 -12.85
N PHE A 191 2.07 9.22 -12.75
CA PHE A 191 3.08 8.74 -13.69
C PHE A 191 2.47 7.85 -14.75
N TYR A 192 3.06 7.91 -15.94
CA TYR A 192 2.61 7.19 -17.12
C TYR A 192 3.78 6.55 -17.84
N ALA A 193 3.58 5.34 -18.36
CA ALA A 193 4.56 4.69 -19.23
C ALA A 193 4.00 4.38 -20.61
N ASP A 194 4.86 4.59 -21.61
CA ASP A 194 4.70 4.08 -22.96
C ASP A 194 5.68 2.92 -23.19
N VAL A 195 5.19 1.83 -23.77
CA VAL A 195 5.97 0.63 -24.03
C VAL A 195 5.61 0.09 -25.40
N SER A 196 6.60 -0.15 -26.25
CA SER A 196 6.44 -0.82 -27.55
C SER A 196 7.32 -2.06 -27.60
N GLY A 197 6.72 -3.21 -27.37
CA GLY A 197 7.38 -4.51 -27.49
C GLY A 197 7.23 -5.13 -28.88
N SER A 198 8.17 -5.99 -29.23
CA SER A 198 8.07 -6.92 -30.34
C SER A 198 7.10 -8.08 -30.03
N MET A 199 6.82 -8.91 -31.04
CA MET A 199 5.99 -10.12 -30.88
C MET A 199 6.69 -11.26 -30.12
N GLU A 200 8.02 -11.21 -30.00
CA GLU A 200 8.84 -12.24 -29.34
C GLU A 200 9.10 -11.91 -27.86
N GLU A 201 8.88 -10.66 -27.46
CA GLU A 201 8.95 -10.20 -26.07
C GLU A 201 7.66 -10.53 -25.30
N SER A 202 7.75 -10.42 -23.98
CA SER A 202 6.58 -10.56 -23.11
C SER A 202 5.46 -9.62 -23.54
N ARG A 203 4.23 -10.10 -23.42
CA ARG A 203 3.02 -9.26 -23.54
C ARG A 203 2.39 -8.93 -22.19
N ASN A 204 2.97 -9.44 -21.11
CA ASN A 204 2.51 -9.17 -19.76
C ASN A 204 3.63 -8.52 -18.97
N TYR A 205 3.28 -7.46 -18.26
CA TYR A 205 4.23 -6.65 -17.53
C TYR A 205 3.72 -6.37 -16.12
N MET A 206 4.66 -6.20 -15.20
CA MET A 206 4.42 -5.63 -13.89
C MET A 206 5.35 -4.44 -13.69
N TRP A 207 4.85 -3.35 -13.13
CA TRP A 207 5.62 -2.17 -12.79
C TRP A 207 5.69 -2.04 -11.27
N THR A 208 6.91 -2.00 -10.74
CA THR A 208 7.18 -1.71 -9.33
C THR A 208 7.92 -0.38 -9.21
N PHE A 209 7.84 0.24 -8.03
CA PHE A 209 8.27 1.62 -7.88
C PHE A 209 9.21 1.80 -6.69
N GLU A 210 10.28 2.56 -6.90
CA GLU A 210 11.10 3.15 -5.83
C GLU A 210 10.99 4.67 -5.94
N GLU A 211 10.52 5.31 -4.87
CA GLU A 211 10.47 6.76 -4.78
C GLU A 211 11.66 7.30 -4.00
N THR A 212 12.16 8.45 -4.42
CA THR A 212 13.10 9.25 -3.64
C THR A 212 12.60 10.68 -3.66
N TRP A 213 12.63 11.38 -2.53
CA TRP A 213 12.30 12.80 -2.48
C TRP A 213 13.27 13.59 -1.61
N GLU A 214 13.46 14.84 -2.01
CA GLU A 214 14.20 15.85 -1.27
C GLU A 214 13.26 16.53 -0.26
N TYR A 215 13.78 16.84 0.92
CA TYR A 215 13.04 17.63 1.90
C TYR A 215 13.99 18.37 2.83
N VAL A 216 13.53 19.53 3.27
CA VAL A 216 14.31 20.46 4.06
C VAL A 216 13.82 20.45 5.53
N SER A 217 14.71 20.74 6.48
CA SER A 217 14.31 20.98 7.87
C SER A 217 13.42 22.21 7.96
N THR A 218 12.38 22.17 8.78
CA THR A 218 11.42 23.28 8.92
C THR A 218 12.05 24.45 9.69
N TYR A 219 12.92 24.13 10.66
CA TYR A 219 13.59 25.11 11.51
C TYR A 219 15.11 24.90 11.50
N PRO A 220 15.89 25.98 11.75
CA PRO A 220 17.33 25.86 11.87
C PRO A 220 17.75 25.32 13.24
N ILE A 221 18.95 24.75 13.30
CA ILE A 221 19.63 24.39 14.56
C ILE A 221 20.54 25.56 14.95
N GLN A 222 20.22 26.29 16.02
CA GLN A 222 21.14 27.32 16.55
C GLN A 222 21.66 26.99 17.94
N TYR A 223 20.81 26.43 18.81
CA TYR A 223 21.24 25.99 20.13
C TYR A 223 20.67 24.62 20.47
N ILE A 224 21.40 23.87 21.30
CA ILE A 224 20.93 22.64 21.93
C ILE A 224 21.21 22.76 23.44
N TRP A 225 20.18 22.54 24.25
CA TRP A 225 20.33 22.50 25.70
C TRP A 225 20.52 21.05 26.15
N ASP A 226 21.64 20.70 26.80
CA ASP A 226 21.92 19.31 27.19
C ASP A 226 21.51 18.93 28.62
N GLY A 227 20.77 19.82 29.28
CA GLY A 227 20.44 19.72 30.70
C GLY A 227 21.47 20.38 31.62
N VAL A 228 22.65 20.75 31.11
CA VAL A 228 23.74 21.36 31.89
C VAL A 228 24.27 22.64 31.23
N ILE A 229 24.50 22.59 29.91
CA ILE A 229 25.13 23.65 29.11
C ILE A 229 24.25 23.91 27.87
N LEU A 230 24.12 25.21 27.54
CA LEU A 230 23.56 25.64 26.27
C LEU A 230 24.68 25.66 25.23
N HIS A 231 24.65 24.70 24.32
CA HIS A 231 25.59 24.62 23.21
C HIS A 231 25.10 25.54 22.08
N ASP A 232 25.93 26.51 21.69
CA ASP A 232 25.68 27.39 20.53
C ASP A 232 26.28 26.73 19.27
N TYR A 233 25.38 26.21 18.42
CA TYR A 233 25.71 25.54 17.16
C TYR A 233 25.67 26.49 15.96
N THR A 234 25.47 27.80 16.15
CA THR A 234 25.34 28.75 15.04
C THR A 234 26.49 28.66 14.03
N PRO A 235 26.26 28.16 12.80
CA PRO A 235 27.19 28.37 11.71
C PRO A 235 26.92 29.76 11.12
N ARG A 236 27.92 30.37 10.50
CA ARG A 236 27.65 31.45 9.54
C ARG A 236 26.84 30.83 8.38
N LEU A 237 25.55 31.15 8.28
CA LEU A 237 24.76 31.15 7.03
C LEU A 237 24.38 29.84 6.31
N HIS A 238 24.47 28.64 6.89
CA HIS A 238 23.76 27.45 6.37
C HIS A 238 22.86 26.92 7.51
N GLY A 239 21.58 27.25 7.66
CA GLY A 239 20.55 27.31 6.61
C GLY A 239 20.10 25.87 6.38
N PHE A 240 18.98 25.48 7.01
CA PHE A 240 18.25 24.21 6.96
C PHE A 240 18.93 22.93 6.44
N GLY A 241 18.79 21.82 7.17
CA GLY A 241 19.28 20.53 6.69
C GLY A 241 18.49 20.05 5.47
N ILE A 242 19.17 19.71 4.38
CA ILE A 242 18.58 19.04 3.21
C ILE A 242 18.80 17.54 3.39
N CYS A 243 17.73 16.77 3.26
CA CYS A 243 17.77 15.32 3.31
C CYS A 243 17.07 14.70 2.10
N TYR A 244 17.46 13.46 1.81
CA TYR A 244 16.88 12.61 0.79
C TYR A 244 16.34 11.36 1.47
N LEU A 245 15.11 10.96 1.16
CA LEU A 245 14.54 9.69 1.63
C LEU A 245 14.14 8.86 0.42
N THR A 246 14.70 7.64 0.35
CA THR A 246 14.40 6.63 -0.66
C THR A 246 13.55 5.53 -0.03
N SER A 247 12.48 5.12 -0.72
CA SER A 247 11.56 4.08 -0.25
C SER A 247 11.09 3.21 -1.41
N LEU A 248 11.11 1.89 -1.21
CA LEU A 248 10.45 0.94 -2.10
C LEU A 248 8.95 0.94 -1.79
N LEU A 249 8.13 1.11 -2.82
CA LEU A 249 6.67 1.15 -2.68
C LEU A 249 6.09 -0.27 -2.78
N GLU A 250 5.16 -0.59 -1.88
CA GLU A 250 4.43 -1.86 -1.89
C GLU A 250 3.43 -1.93 -3.06
N ASN A 251 3.00 -0.77 -3.57
CA ASN A 251 2.14 -0.66 -4.73
C ASN A 251 2.87 -1.15 -5.99
N PHE A 252 2.14 -1.88 -6.83
CA PHE A 252 2.58 -2.30 -8.15
C PHE A 252 1.40 -2.22 -9.12
N GLU A 253 1.70 -2.11 -10.40
CA GLU A 253 0.71 -2.22 -11.46
C GLU A 253 1.00 -3.43 -12.35
N VAL A 254 -0.05 -4.00 -12.92
CA VAL A 254 0.08 -5.10 -13.91
C VAL A 254 -0.76 -4.79 -15.14
N GLY A 255 -0.27 -5.23 -16.29
CA GLY A 255 -0.94 -5.02 -17.57
C GLY A 255 -0.62 -6.12 -18.58
N SER A 256 -1.58 -6.40 -19.46
CA SER A 256 -1.43 -7.36 -20.55
C SER A 256 -1.88 -6.77 -21.89
N SER A 257 -0.99 -6.85 -22.89
CA SER A 257 -1.27 -6.50 -24.28
C SER A 257 -1.76 -7.72 -25.09
N MET A 258 -2.04 -8.87 -24.45
CA MET A 258 -2.45 -10.10 -25.15
C MET A 258 -3.74 -9.95 -25.96
N GLN A 259 -4.62 -9.04 -25.57
CA GLN A 259 -5.87 -8.74 -26.28
C GLN A 259 -5.72 -7.62 -27.32
N LEU A 260 -4.53 -7.04 -27.44
CA LEU A 260 -4.21 -5.96 -28.37
C LEU A 260 -3.52 -6.52 -29.61
N GLU A 261 -3.80 -5.94 -30.78
CA GLU A 261 -3.15 -6.34 -32.03
C GLU A 261 -1.63 -6.15 -31.94
N GLN A 262 -1.20 -5.03 -31.36
CA GLN A 262 0.20 -4.68 -31.14
C GLN A 262 0.59 -4.94 -29.67
N ASN A 263 1.86 -5.31 -29.44
CA ASN A 263 2.39 -5.42 -28.08
C ASN A 263 2.78 -4.02 -27.60
N GLU A 264 1.77 -3.23 -27.24
CA GLU A 264 1.95 -1.80 -27.02
C GLU A 264 1.07 -1.32 -25.88
N PHE A 265 1.65 -0.49 -25.02
CA PHE A 265 0.95 0.30 -24.02
C PHE A 265 1.21 1.77 -24.32
N ARG A 266 0.12 2.54 -24.41
CA ARG A 266 0.18 4.00 -24.57
C ARG A 266 -0.48 4.64 -23.38
N HIS A 267 0.26 5.51 -22.72
CA HIS A 267 -0.18 6.29 -21.59
C HIS A 267 -0.76 5.39 -20.49
N GLN A 268 -0.06 4.30 -20.17
CA GLN A 268 -0.46 3.37 -19.12
C GLN A 268 -0.31 4.09 -17.76
N PRO A 269 -1.40 4.31 -17.00
CA PRO A 269 -1.30 4.92 -15.68
C PRO A 269 -0.54 3.99 -14.75
N LEU A 270 0.38 4.57 -14.01
CA LEU A 270 1.18 3.92 -12.99
C LEU A 270 0.82 4.51 -11.63
N TYR A 271 1.83 4.91 -10.87
CA TYR A 271 1.70 5.41 -9.52
C TYR A 271 1.17 6.86 -9.47
N PHE A 272 0.47 7.21 -8.38
CA PHE A 272 0.01 8.57 -8.09
C PHE A 272 0.54 9.03 -6.73
N VAL A 273 1.24 10.16 -6.72
CA VAL A 273 1.74 10.79 -5.50
C VAL A 273 0.80 11.92 -5.13
N SER A 274 0.08 11.79 -4.02
CA SER A 274 -0.82 12.83 -3.53
C SER A 274 -0.07 14.00 -2.85
N ASN A 275 -0.69 15.18 -2.84
CA ASN A 275 -0.28 16.38 -2.11
C ASN A 275 -0.51 16.32 -0.59
N GLN A 276 -0.92 15.17 -0.05
CA GLN A 276 -1.21 14.98 1.39
C GLN A 276 0.03 14.70 2.24
N SER A 277 1.22 14.67 1.62
CA SER A 277 2.50 14.50 2.31
C SER A 277 3.56 15.42 1.73
N PRO A 278 4.68 15.65 2.44
CA PRO A 278 5.70 16.62 2.01
C PRO A 278 6.53 16.16 0.81
N ARG A 279 6.24 14.98 0.22
CA ARG A 279 7.04 14.34 -0.83
C ARG A 279 7.20 15.18 -2.09
N LEU A 280 6.23 16.03 -2.39
CA LEU A 280 6.24 16.91 -3.58
C LEU A 280 6.69 18.34 -3.27
N GLN A 281 7.11 18.65 -2.03
CA GLN A 281 7.45 20.03 -1.62
C GLN A 281 8.69 20.57 -2.31
N GLU A 282 9.70 19.73 -2.44
CA GLU A 282 10.94 20.03 -3.14
C GLU A 282 11.00 19.11 -4.37
N LYS A 283 12.15 18.49 -4.64
CA LYS A 283 12.35 17.57 -5.76
C LYS A 283 11.87 16.15 -5.46
N TYR A 284 11.26 15.50 -6.46
CA TYR A 284 10.80 14.12 -6.38
C TYR A 284 11.31 13.30 -7.56
N SER A 285 11.66 12.04 -7.31
CA SER A 285 12.08 11.06 -8.31
C SER A 285 11.32 9.75 -8.16
N LEU A 286 10.99 9.15 -9.30
CA LEU A 286 10.46 7.79 -9.37
C LEU A 286 11.35 6.92 -10.24
N LEU A 287 11.81 5.79 -9.70
CA LEU A 287 12.34 4.68 -10.49
C LEU A 287 11.19 3.70 -10.75
N VAL A 288 10.96 3.40 -12.01
CA VAL A 288 10.02 2.37 -12.45
C VAL A 288 10.82 1.17 -12.92
N SER A 289 10.65 0.04 -12.23
CA SER A 289 11.20 -1.25 -12.67
C SER A 289 10.08 -2.06 -13.34
N GLN A 290 10.21 -2.28 -14.65
CA GLN A 290 9.30 -3.05 -15.48
C GLN A 290 9.77 -4.50 -15.58
N HIS A 291 8.94 -5.42 -15.10
CA HIS A 291 9.16 -6.85 -15.04
C HIS A 291 8.39 -7.53 -16.16
N SER A 292 9.06 -8.33 -17.00
CA SER A 292 8.37 -9.26 -17.90
C SER A 292 7.75 -10.41 -17.11
N LEU A 293 6.51 -10.77 -17.41
CA LEU A 293 5.80 -11.87 -16.75
C LEU A 293 5.36 -12.94 -17.75
N SER A 294 5.50 -14.20 -17.33
CA SER A 294 4.74 -15.29 -17.97
C SER A 294 3.24 -15.06 -17.79
N TYR A 295 2.42 -15.72 -18.62
CA TYR A 295 0.98 -15.59 -18.52
C TYR A 295 0.44 -16.02 -17.15
N ASN A 296 0.97 -17.11 -16.58
CA ASN A 296 0.55 -17.59 -15.26
C ASN A 296 0.96 -16.62 -14.15
N ALA A 297 2.18 -16.07 -14.20
CA ALA A 297 2.63 -15.06 -13.25
C ALA A 297 1.75 -13.79 -13.35
N TYR A 298 1.40 -13.36 -14.55
CA TYR A 298 0.46 -12.25 -14.75
C TYR A 298 -0.91 -12.52 -14.11
N LEU A 299 -1.50 -13.69 -14.34
CA LEU A 299 -2.79 -14.04 -13.74
C LEU A 299 -2.74 -14.04 -12.21
N TYR A 300 -1.64 -14.50 -11.62
CA TYR A 300 -1.43 -14.46 -10.19
C TYR A 300 -1.41 -13.01 -9.67
N TRP A 301 -0.57 -12.15 -10.26
CA TRP A 301 -0.41 -10.77 -9.81
C TRP A 301 -1.63 -9.89 -10.10
N GLU A 302 -2.35 -10.13 -11.19
CA GLU A 302 -3.66 -9.50 -11.47
C GLU A 302 -4.68 -9.83 -10.39
N LYS A 303 -4.74 -11.10 -9.95
CA LYS A 303 -5.60 -11.51 -8.85
C LYS A 303 -5.19 -10.84 -7.53
N MET A 304 -3.89 -10.76 -7.23
CA MET A 304 -3.39 -10.08 -6.04
C MET A 304 -3.73 -8.59 -6.05
N ARG A 305 -3.56 -7.91 -7.19
CA ARG A 305 -3.92 -6.50 -7.36
C ARG A 305 -5.41 -6.27 -7.15
N ALA A 306 -6.26 -7.09 -7.77
CA ALA A 306 -7.72 -6.99 -7.62
C ALA A 306 -8.15 -7.16 -6.15
N GLN A 307 -7.53 -8.09 -5.42
CA GLN A 307 -7.82 -8.31 -3.99
C GLN A 307 -7.38 -7.14 -3.11
N ALA A 308 -6.24 -6.51 -3.41
CA ALA A 308 -5.79 -5.33 -2.68
C ALA A 308 -6.76 -4.13 -2.86
N GLY A 309 -7.30 -3.94 -4.08
CA GLY A 309 -8.22 -2.85 -4.40
C GLY A 309 -9.61 -2.96 -3.76
N ASP A 310 -10.05 -4.15 -3.37
CA ASP A 310 -11.39 -4.40 -2.80
C ASP A 310 -11.49 -4.21 -1.28
N THR A 311 -10.40 -3.84 -0.59
CA THR A 311 -10.29 -3.73 0.88
C THR A 311 -10.85 -2.44 1.50
N GLY A 312 -11.86 -1.81 0.89
CA GLY A 312 -12.37 -0.50 1.32
C GLY A 312 -13.89 -0.35 1.44
N GLY A 313 -14.65 -1.44 1.41
CA GLY A 313 -16.11 -1.41 1.31
C GLY A 313 -16.81 -2.16 2.45
N LEU A 314 -18.01 -1.70 2.85
CA LEU A 314 -18.83 -2.35 3.91
C LEU A 314 -19.28 -3.80 3.60
N PHE A 315 -18.90 -4.33 2.43
CA PHE A 315 -19.19 -5.67 1.92
C PHE A 315 -17.93 -6.31 1.31
N GLU A 316 -16.80 -6.17 2.00
CA GLU A 316 -15.54 -6.84 1.65
C GLU A 316 -15.73 -8.35 1.49
N THR A 317 -15.36 -8.87 0.32
CA THR A 317 -15.12 -10.31 0.18
C THR A 317 -13.79 -10.63 0.82
N GLN A 318 -13.77 -11.50 1.83
CA GLN A 318 -12.53 -12.01 2.41
C GLN A 318 -11.59 -12.44 1.27
N PRO A 319 -10.32 -11.97 1.23
CA PRO A 319 -9.39 -12.32 0.16
C PRO A 319 -9.31 -13.84 0.06
N SER A 320 -9.79 -14.41 -1.05
CA SER A 320 -9.62 -15.85 -1.27
C SER A 320 -8.13 -16.12 -1.34
N SER A 321 -7.58 -16.98 -0.49
CA SER A 321 -6.17 -17.39 -0.58
C SER A 321 -5.90 -17.90 -2.00
N SER A 322 -5.17 -17.12 -2.81
CA SER A 322 -4.78 -17.50 -4.15
C SER A 322 -3.76 -18.62 -4.03
N ARG A 323 -4.16 -19.86 -4.40
CA ARG A 323 -3.19 -20.93 -4.62
C ARG A 323 -2.21 -20.43 -5.70
N GLY A 324 -0.93 -20.41 -5.39
CA GLY A 324 0.11 -20.08 -6.34
C GLY A 324 0.51 -21.28 -7.19
N ASN A 325 1.75 -21.28 -7.66
CA ASN A 325 2.32 -22.36 -8.46
C ASN A 325 3.19 -23.33 -7.67
N ILE A 326 3.17 -23.27 -6.34
CA ILE A 326 3.97 -24.12 -5.45
C ILE A 326 3.07 -25.16 -4.80
N TYR A 327 3.56 -26.41 -4.72
CA TYR A 327 2.84 -27.53 -4.13
C TYR A 327 3.78 -28.46 -3.36
N ASN A 328 3.25 -29.11 -2.32
CA ASN A 328 3.96 -30.18 -1.63
C ASN A 328 3.88 -31.47 -2.46
N ILE A 329 5.03 -32.08 -2.73
CA ILE A 329 5.14 -33.34 -3.48
C ILE A 329 4.68 -34.52 -2.62
N ASN A 330 4.90 -34.45 -1.31
CA ASN A 330 4.54 -35.47 -0.34
C ASN A 330 3.03 -35.49 -0.05
N ASP A 331 2.36 -34.33 -0.09
CA ASP A 331 0.91 -34.18 0.09
C ASP A 331 0.30 -33.19 -0.93
N PRO A 332 -0.24 -33.67 -2.06
CA PRO A 332 -0.83 -32.81 -3.09
C PRO A 332 -2.10 -32.06 -2.67
N ASP A 333 -2.75 -32.51 -1.60
CA ASP A 333 -3.96 -31.90 -1.03
C ASP A 333 -3.60 -30.79 -0.01
N GLU A 334 -2.32 -30.70 0.39
CA GLU A 334 -1.85 -29.61 1.24
C GLU A 334 -2.05 -28.26 0.53
N LYS A 335 -2.58 -27.31 1.30
CA LYS A 335 -2.68 -25.92 0.89
C LYS A 335 -1.33 -25.23 1.09
N VAL A 336 -0.77 -24.71 0.02
CA VAL A 336 0.47 -23.91 0.01
C VAL A 336 0.19 -22.56 -0.63
N LEU A 337 0.73 -21.50 -0.05
CA LEU A 337 0.62 -20.12 -0.53
C LEU A 337 1.96 -19.59 -1.01
N GLY A 338 1.91 -18.42 -1.65
CA GLY A 338 3.05 -17.77 -2.27
C GLY A 338 3.26 -18.21 -3.71
N TYR A 339 4.21 -17.59 -4.38
CA TYR A 339 4.44 -17.80 -5.81
C TYR A 339 5.93 -17.72 -6.14
N PHE A 340 6.36 -18.59 -7.05
CA PHE A 340 7.69 -18.52 -7.65
C PHE A 340 7.60 -18.03 -9.09
N TYR A 341 8.35 -16.98 -9.43
CA TYR A 341 8.45 -16.49 -10.80
C TYR A 341 9.81 -15.89 -11.10
N VAL A 342 10.11 -15.84 -12.39
CA VAL A 342 11.33 -15.25 -12.93
C VAL A 342 10.98 -14.10 -13.87
N SER A 343 11.84 -13.09 -13.95
CA SER A 343 11.58 -11.92 -14.77
C SER A 343 12.85 -11.34 -15.38
N GLN A 344 12.72 -10.78 -16.58
CA GLN A 344 13.67 -9.78 -17.05
C GLN A 344 13.20 -8.40 -16.61
N VAL A 345 14.12 -7.56 -16.13
CA VAL A 345 13.80 -6.23 -15.62
C VAL A 345 14.40 -5.15 -16.50
N GLN A 346 13.59 -4.14 -16.83
CA GLN A 346 14.02 -2.88 -17.43
C GLN A 346 13.69 -1.74 -16.47
N GLU A 347 14.64 -0.83 -16.27
CA GLU A 347 14.47 0.27 -15.31
C GLU A 347 14.57 1.61 -16.01
N ASN A 348 13.67 2.53 -15.64
CA ASN A 348 13.73 3.92 -16.09
C ASN A 348 13.39 4.84 -14.93
N ARG A 349 14.10 5.97 -14.81
CA ARG A 349 13.95 6.93 -13.73
C ARG A 349 13.52 8.28 -14.28
N ILE A 350 12.55 8.90 -13.63
CA ILE A 350 12.10 10.27 -13.93
C ILE A 350 12.30 11.18 -12.72
N MET A 351 12.65 12.44 -13.02
CA MET A 351 12.64 13.56 -12.08
C MET A 351 11.40 14.41 -12.34
N VAL A 352 10.74 14.81 -11.26
CA VAL A 352 9.55 15.67 -11.32
C VAL A 352 9.93 17.11 -11.03
N ALA A 353 9.32 18.04 -11.76
CA ALA A 353 9.55 19.48 -11.59
C ALA A 353 9.04 20.00 -10.24
N GLU A 354 9.69 21.05 -9.75
CA GLU A 354 9.55 21.59 -8.38
C GLU A 354 8.57 22.78 -8.28
N ASP A 355 7.58 22.89 -9.17
CA ASP A 355 6.66 24.04 -9.21
C ASP A 355 5.22 23.61 -9.49
N PHE A 356 4.47 23.36 -8.42
CA PHE A 356 3.07 22.95 -8.47
C PHE A 356 2.14 24.06 -8.00
N ASP A 357 1.09 24.34 -8.77
CA ASP A 357 0.04 25.32 -8.45
C ASP A 357 -0.97 24.85 -7.37
N PHE A 358 -0.68 23.74 -6.66
CA PHE A 358 -1.56 23.20 -5.61
C PHE A 358 -0.85 23.19 -4.25
N PRO A 359 -1.61 23.35 -3.14
CA PRO A 359 -1.01 23.31 -1.81
C PRO A 359 -0.50 21.90 -1.51
N ILE A 360 0.73 21.80 -1.01
CA ILE A 360 1.32 20.55 -0.56
C ILE A 360 1.37 20.54 0.96
N THR A 361 0.89 19.46 1.55
CA THR A 361 0.85 19.28 3.00
C THR A 361 2.27 19.05 3.51
N GLY A 362 2.78 20.01 4.28
CA GLY A 362 4.09 19.89 4.91
C GLY A 362 4.09 18.99 6.14
N PHE A 363 5.29 18.73 6.64
CA PHE A 363 5.47 18.09 7.93
C PHE A 363 5.02 19.04 9.06
N ASP A 364 4.17 18.56 9.97
CA ASP A 364 3.65 19.37 11.07
C ASP A 364 4.73 19.57 12.14
N CYS A 365 5.04 20.84 12.38
CA CYS A 365 6.12 21.27 13.26
C CYS A 365 5.61 22.33 14.23
N PRO A 366 4.86 21.92 15.28
CA PRO A 366 4.37 22.86 16.27
C PRO A 366 5.55 23.50 16.99
N LEU A 367 5.53 24.82 17.06
CA LEU A 367 6.53 25.61 17.78
C LEU A 367 6.03 25.92 19.18
N ASP A 368 6.94 25.83 20.13
CA ASP A 368 6.79 26.41 21.45
C ASP A 368 7.90 27.45 21.71
N THR A 369 7.72 28.28 22.71
CA THR A 369 8.64 29.37 23.05
C THR A 369 9.13 29.26 24.48
N ALA A 370 10.42 29.49 24.69
CA ALA A 370 11.03 29.50 26.00
C ALA A 370 11.75 30.84 26.23
N PHE A 371 11.53 31.43 27.41
CA PHE A 371 12.26 32.61 27.85
C PHE A 371 13.45 32.23 28.73
N ASN A 372 13.30 31.16 29.51
CA ASN A 372 14.28 30.63 30.44
C ASN A 372 14.48 29.12 30.23
N GLN A 373 15.57 28.59 30.78
CA GLN A 373 15.89 27.15 30.70
C GLN A 373 14.86 26.27 31.42
N GLU A 374 14.13 26.82 32.39
CA GLU A 374 13.07 26.11 33.14
C GLU A 374 11.77 25.96 32.32
N ASP A 375 11.63 26.71 31.22
CA ASP A 375 10.43 26.68 30.39
C ASP A 375 10.41 25.50 29.42
N PHE A 376 11.53 24.78 29.27
CA PHE A 376 11.63 23.66 28.33
C PHE A 376 10.84 22.44 28.80
N THR A 377 9.97 21.95 27.91
CA THR A 377 9.14 20.76 28.12
C THR A 377 9.71 19.48 27.48
N LEU A 378 10.78 19.61 26.69
CA LEU A 378 11.43 18.50 25.98
C LEU A 378 12.81 18.21 26.58
N ASP A 379 13.17 16.92 26.60
CA ASP A 379 14.53 16.50 26.88
C ASP A 379 15.43 16.84 25.68
N TYR A 380 16.47 17.63 25.93
CA TYR A 380 17.44 18.07 24.92
C TYR A 380 16.82 18.89 23.77
N PRO A 381 16.15 20.03 24.04
CA PRO A 381 15.47 20.80 23.01
C PRO A 381 16.47 21.44 22.04
N ILE A 382 16.16 21.33 20.75
CA ILE A 382 16.83 22.07 19.68
C ILE A 382 16.06 23.37 19.49
N MET A 383 16.77 24.49 19.39
CA MET A 383 16.13 25.81 19.39
C MET A 383 16.84 26.82 18.49
N TYR A 384 16.11 27.87 18.14
CA TYR A 384 16.65 29.05 17.50
C TYR A 384 16.18 30.33 18.20
N SER A 385 17.00 31.37 18.14
CA SER A 385 16.65 32.66 18.72
C SER A 385 15.56 33.35 17.88
N ILE A 386 14.53 33.84 18.56
CA ILE A 386 13.52 34.75 18.02
C ILE A 386 13.68 36.18 18.59
N SER A 387 14.79 36.44 19.28
CA SER A 387 15.09 37.76 19.83
C SER A 387 15.34 38.78 18.73
N SER A 388 14.64 39.93 18.81
CA SER A 388 14.87 41.06 17.90
C SER A 388 16.28 41.66 18.03
N PHE A 389 17.01 41.32 19.11
CA PHE A 389 18.39 41.75 19.34
C PHE A 389 19.43 40.73 18.83
N GLY A 390 19.00 39.65 18.16
CA GLY A 390 19.87 38.64 17.59
C GLY A 390 20.01 37.42 18.49
N ARG A 391 21.23 37.07 18.91
CA ARG A 391 21.51 35.83 19.67
C ARG A 391 20.92 35.88 21.09
N GLY A 392 20.39 34.76 21.57
CA GLY A 392 19.88 34.59 22.93
C GLY A 392 18.36 34.60 23.06
N SER A 393 17.86 34.50 24.29
CA SER A 393 16.42 34.49 24.61
C SER A 393 15.67 35.72 24.06
N PRO A 394 14.39 35.60 23.65
CA PRO A 394 13.56 34.39 23.65
C PRO A 394 13.94 33.36 22.57
N TYR A 395 13.70 32.09 22.88
CA TYR A 395 13.93 30.95 21.99
C TYR A 395 12.62 30.39 21.47
N ALA A 396 12.63 29.91 20.23
CA ALA A 396 11.61 29.03 19.70
C ALA A 396 12.22 27.63 19.55
N TYR A 397 11.46 26.61 19.94
CA TYR A 397 11.89 25.21 19.90
C TYR A 397 10.75 24.31 19.44
N SER A 398 11.11 23.16 18.89
CA SER A 398 10.18 22.13 18.43
C SER A 398 10.80 20.73 18.61
N TYR A 399 10.11 19.71 18.12
CA TYR A 399 10.62 18.35 18.07
C TYR A 399 11.88 18.27 17.19
N LYS A 400 12.74 17.27 17.44
CA LYS A 400 14.06 17.16 16.79
C LYS A 400 13.93 17.03 15.27
N GLU A 401 12.89 16.31 14.83
CA GLU A 401 12.48 16.06 13.45
C GLU A 401 12.24 17.35 12.65
N CYS A 402 11.85 18.43 13.32
CA CYS A 402 11.61 19.73 12.72
C CYS A 402 12.88 20.54 12.47
N HIS A 403 13.93 20.26 13.25
CA HIS A 403 15.22 20.95 13.13
C HIS A 403 16.25 20.14 12.34
N ASP A 404 16.17 18.81 12.42
CA ASP A 404 17.08 17.88 11.78
C ASP A 404 16.28 16.82 11.00
N CYS A 405 16.38 16.92 9.67
CA CYS A 405 15.67 16.07 8.74
C CYS A 405 16.09 14.58 8.85
N THR A 406 17.25 14.27 9.42
CA THR A 406 17.71 12.87 9.58
C THR A 406 16.87 12.07 10.57
N TYR A 407 16.22 12.73 11.54
CA TYR A 407 15.27 12.08 12.45
C TYR A 407 13.97 11.64 11.74
N ARG A 408 13.71 12.12 10.52
CA ARG A 408 12.60 11.66 9.66
C ARG A 408 13.01 10.50 8.74
N GLY A 409 14.20 9.93 8.93
CA GLY A 409 14.70 8.75 8.23
C GLY A 409 15.54 9.01 6.98
N GLY A 410 15.69 10.27 6.57
CA GLY A 410 16.48 10.63 5.39
C GLY A 410 17.97 10.76 5.67
N VAL A 411 18.74 10.83 4.59
CA VAL A 411 20.19 11.00 4.59
C VAL A 411 20.58 12.34 3.97
N THR A 412 21.67 12.93 4.45
CA THR A 412 22.20 14.20 3.91
C THR A 412 23.06 14.03 2.67
N THR A 413 23.32 12.79 2.26
CA THR A 413 24.10 12.47 1.06
C THR A 413 23.18 12.46 -0.15
N LYS A 414 23.41 13.38 -1.08
CA LYS A 414 22.69 13.47 -2.35
C LYS A 414 22.89 12.18 -3.17
N PRO A 415 21.81 11.54 -3.67
CA PRO A 415 21.92 10.35 -4.53
C PRO A 415 22.69 10.66 -5.82
N GLU A 416 23.44 9.68 -6.35
CA GLU A 416 24.26 9.88 -7.55
C GLU A 416 23.44 10.22 -8.81
N TYR A 417 22.21 9.72 -8.89
CA TYR A 417 21.27 9.99 -9.98
C TYR A 417 20.48 11.30 -9.79
N TRP A 418 20.71 12.04 -8.70
CA TRP A 418 19.96 13.25 -8.39
C TRP A 418 20.53 14.43 -9.16
N ASP A 419 19.82 14.85 -10.20
CA ASP A 419 20.24 16.00 -11.02
C ASP A 419 20.25 17.29 -10.18
N ASP A 420 21.11 18.25 -10.56
CA ASP A 420 21.12 19.61 -9.99
C ASP A 420 19.94 20.45 -10.49
#